data_AF-A0A2R6HMD6-F1
#
_entry.id   AF-A0A2R6HMD6-F1
#
_cell.length_a   1.000
_cell.length_b   1.000
_cell.length_c   1.000
_cell.angle_alpha   90.00
_cell.angle_beta   90.00
_cell.angle_gamma   90.00
#
_symmetry.space_group_name_H-M   'P 1'
#
loop_
_entity.id
_entity.type
_entity.pdbx_description
1 polymer ?
#
loop_
_entity_poly.entity_id
_entity_poly.type
_entity_poly.pdbx_seq_one_letter_code
_entity_poly.pdbx_strand_id
1 'polypeptide(L)'
;MKFVAVTACPTGIAHSQMAAENLETTAEERDHEIHVEIQGAMGTENEISETQINEADAVIIAADTSVSRSRFEGKQVVKGTVKDAVNNAGDLIDEAVEKAKASGNESANAGPETGGDDESIATEATATEATDRENETGTAAEETRAPRDGLIARLKKIFS
;
A
#
# COMPACT_ATOMS: atom_id res chain seq x y z
N MET A 1 14.64 -15.20 3.55
CA MET A 1 13.62 -14.83 2.55
C MET A 1 13.67 -13.33 2.36
N LYS A 2 13.15 -12.83 1.24
CA LYS A 2 13.05 -11.40 0.95
C LYS A 2 11.60 -10.96 1.12
N PHE A 3 11.38 -9.95 1.95
CA PHE A 3 10.05 -9.39 2.20
C PHE A 3 10.01 -7.91 1.86
N VAL A 4 8.82 -7.43 1.52
CA VAL A 4 8.52 -6.00 1.55
C VAL A 4 7.36 -5.77 2.51
N ALA A 5 7.36 -4.65 3.21
CA ALA A 5 6.29 -4.31 4.13
C ALA A 5 5.82 -2.87 4.00
N VAL A 6 4.54 -2.64 4.26
CA VAL A 6 3.98 -1.29 4.38
C VAL A 6 3.43 -1.10 5.79
N THR A 7 3.90 -0.08 6.50
CA THR A 7 3.32 0.36 7.77
C THR A 7 2.51 1.63 7.56
N ALA A 8 1.28 1.69 8.06
CA ALA A 8 0.43 2.87 7.85
C ALA A 8 -0.44 3.25 9.05
N CYS A 9 -0.24 4.44 9.60
CA CYS A 9 -1.00 4.96 10.74
C CYS A 9 -1.57 6.35 10.41
N PRO A 10 -2.89 6.60 10.62
CA PRO A 10 -3.50 7.87 10.26
C PRO A 10 -3.06 9.03 11.18
N THR A 11 -2.59 8.74 12.40
CA THR A 11 -2.27 9.75 13.42
C THR A 11 -0.85 10.30 13.34
N GLY A 12 -0.06 9.90 12.34
CA GLY A 12 1.32 10.34 12.13
C GLY A 12 2.28 9.20 11.84
N ILE A 13 3.58 9.50 11.79
CA ILE A 13 4.63 8.53 11.42
C ILE A 13 5.23 7.75 12.59
N ALA A 14 5.05 8.21 13.84
CA ALA A 14 5.76 7.63 15.00
C ALA A 14 5.45 6.13 15.21
N HIS A 15 4.17 5.73 15.21
CA HIS A 15 3.81 4.32 15.34
C HIS A 15 4.18 3.51 14.09
N SER A 16 4.12 4.11 12.90
CA SER A 16 4.54 3.46 11.65
C SER A 16 6.06 3.20 11.61
N GLN A 17 6.87 4.15 12.11
CA GLN A 17 8.32 4.00 12.25
C GLN A 17 8.67 2.93 13.29
N MET A 18 8.02 2.96 14.46
CA MET A 18 8.19 1.90 15.48
C MET A 18 7.82 0.52 14.94
N ALA A 19 6.73 0.41 14.18
CA ALA A 19 6.35 -0.83 13.51
C ALA A 19 7.40 -1.27 12.47
N ALA A 20 7.96 -0.33 11.71
CA ALA A 20 8.99 -0.62 10.71
C ALA A 20 10.27 -1.14 11.36
N GLU A 21 10.79 -0.44 12.37
CA GLU A 21 11.99 -0.84 13.12
C GLU A 21 11.83 -2.23 13.73
N ASN A 22 10.65 -2.53 14.30
CA ASN A 22 10.38 -3.85 14.88
C ASN A 22 10.32 -4.94 13.81
N LEU A 23 9.71 -4.69 12.65
CA LEU A 23 9.69 -5.64 11.54
C LEU A 23 11.10 -5.87 10.98
N GLU A 24 11.91 -4.83 10.82
CA GLU A 24 13.29 -4.89 10.34
C GLU A 24 14.16 -5.70 11.30
N THR A 25 14.16 -5.33 12.59
CA THR A 25 14.93 -6.03 13.62
C THR A 25 14.54 -7.50 13.71
N THR A 26 13.24 -7.79 13.72
CA THR A 26 12.74 -9.15 13.88
C THR A 26 13.01 -10.03 12.64
N ALA A 27 13.05 -9.43 11.45
CA ALA A 27 13.41 -10.14 10.22
C ALA A 27 14.91 -10.46 10.22
N GLU A 28 15.76 -9.50 10.62
CA GLU A 28 17.20 -9.71 10.77
C GLU A 28 17.50 -10.83 11.79
N GLU A 29 16.83 -10.82 12.94
CA GLU A 29 16.92 -11.88 13.96
C GLU A 29 16.56 -13.28 13.44
N ARG A 30 15.77 -13.36 12.36
CA ARG A 30 15.34 -14.60 11.69
C ARG A 30 16.09 -14.90 10.40
N ASP A 31 17.22 -14.23 10.14
CA ASP A 31 18.01 -14.37 8.91
C ASP A 31 17.17 -14.08 7.64
N HIS A 32 16.34 -13.04 7.69
CA HIS A 32 15.50 -12.60 6.57
C HIS A 32 15.79 -11.14 6.21
N GLU A 33 15.64 -10.82 4.93
CA GLU A 33 15.76 -9.46 4.40
C GLU A 33 14.35 -8.86 4.32
N ILE A 34 14.19 -7.61 4.75
CA ILE A 34 12.93 -6.89 4.64
C ILE A 34 13.18 -5.42 4.28
N HIS A 35 12.36 -4.87 3.40
CA HIS A 35 12.31 -3.43 3.13
C HIS A 35 10.94 -2.88 3.54
N VAL A 36 10.91 -1.87 4.41
CA VAL A 36 9.66 -1.34 4.96
C VAL A 36 9.40 0.08 4.47
N GLU A 37 8.28 0.26 3.77
CA GLU A 37 7.72 1.56 3.43
C GLU A 37 6.82 2.08 4.55
N ILE A 38 6.99 3.34 4.90
CA ILE A 38 6.31 3.99 6.01
C ILE A 38 5.34 5.01 5.43
N GLN A 39 4.05 4.82 5.67
CA GLN A 39 3.00 5.75 5.26
C GLN A 39 2.39 6.43 6.50
N GLY A 40 2.32 7.75 6.48
CA GLY A 40 1.67 8.51 7.54
C GLY A 40 1.16 9.85 7.07
N ALA A 41 0.67 10.66 8.01
CA ALA A 41 0.09 11.97 7.70
C ALA A 41 1.07 12.95 7.01
N MET A 42 2.39 12.72 7.14
CA MET A 42 3.43 13.54 6.50
C MET A 42 3.88 13.03 5.13
N GLY A 43 3.30 11.93 4.65
CA GLY A 43 3.63 11.32 3.37
C GLY A 43 4.20 9.91 3.51
N THR A 44 4.93 9.49 2.48
CA THR A 44 5.56 8.18 2.37
C THR A 44 7.08 8.32 2.53
N GLU A 45 7.68 7.48 3.36
CA GLU A 45 9.13 7.31 3.51
C GLU A 45 9.54 5.89 3.11
N ASN A 46 10.79 5.73 2.64
CA ASN A 46 11.33 4.43 2.22
C ASN A 46 10.46 3.70 1.21
N GLU A 47 9.96 4.43 0.20
CA GLU A 47 9.07 3.87 -0.82
C GLU A 47 9.64 2.59 -1.45
N ILE A 48 8.82 1.55 -1.52
CA ILE A 48 9.19 0.27 -2.11
C ILE A 48 9.27 0.44 -3.63
N SER A 49 10.42 0.09 -4.20
CA SER A 49 10.61 0.04 -5.65
C SER A 49 9.98 -1.20 -6.29
N GLU A 50 9.64 -1.13 -7.57
CA GLU A 50 9.11 -2.27 -8.33
C GLU A 50 10.05 -3.48 -8.30
N THR A 51 11.36 -3.26 -8.35
CA THR A 51 12.36 -4.33 -8.24
C THR A 51 12.23 -5.09 -6.92
N GLN A 52 12.08 -4.37 -5.80
CA GLN A 52 11.91 -4.99 -4.48
C GLN A 52 10.61 -5.77 -4.38
N ILE A 53 9.52 -5.27 -4.97
CA ILE A 53 8.26 -6.03 -5.05
C ILE A 53 8.47 -7.32 -5.83
N ASN A 54 9.13 -7.24 -6.99
CA ASN A 54 9.35 -8.40 -7.85
C ASN A 54 10.21 -9.47 -7.17
N GLU A 55 11.27 -9.07 -6.47
CA GLU A 55 12.15 -9.97 -5.72
C GLU A 55 11.54 -10.49 -4.40
N ALA A 56 10.48 -9.86 -3.89
CA ALA A 56 9.88 -10.26 -2.62
C ALA A 56 9.13 -11.60 -2.74
N ASP A 57 9.38 -12.47 -1.76
CA ASP A 57 8.70 -13.74 -1.54
C ASP A 57 7.28 -13.53 -0.97
N ALA A 58 7.13 -12.54 -0.09
CA ALA A 58 5.84 -12.13 0.48
C ALA A 58 5.82 -10.64 0.84
N VAL A 59 4.60 -10.12 1.02
CA VAL A 59 4.30 -8.73 1.36
C VAL A 59 3.58 -8.68 2.70
N ILE A 60 4.04 -7.84 3.62
CA ILE A 60 3.37 -7.59 4.91
C ILE A 60 2.71 -6.21 4.87
N ILE A 61 1.42 -6.12 5.17
CA ILE A 61 0.70 -4.85 5.26
C ILE A 61 0.21 -4.67 6.69
N ALA A 62 0.90 -3.84 7.47
CA ALA A 62 0.57 -3.50 8.85
C ALA A 62 -0.04 -2.09 8.90
N ALA A 63 -1.36 -1.98 8.83
CA ALA A 63 -2.02 -0.70 8.60
C ALA A 63 -3.30 -0.52 9.40
N ASP A 64 -3.45 0.68 9.98
CA ASP A 64 -4.66 1.16 10.65
C ASP A 64 -5.48 2.10 9.75
N THR A 65 -5.11 2.18 8.47
CA THR A 65 -5.76 2.95 7.41
C THR A 65 -5.75 2.16 6.10
N SER A 66 -6.45 2.66 5.09
CA SER A 66 -6.48 2.03 3.77
C SER A 66 -5.15 2.25 3.04
N VAL A 67 -4.58 1.16 2.50
CA VAL A 67 -3.33 1.14 1.73
C VAL A 67 -3.62 0.55 0.35
N SER A 68 -3.09 1.16 -0.70
CA SER A 68 -3.20 0.64 -2.07
C SER A 68 -2.46 -0.69 -2.20
N ARG A 69 -3.13 -1.69 -2.80
CA ARG A 69 -2.59 -3.05 -2.97
C ARG A 69 -2.32 -3.44 -4.42
N SER A 70 -2.65 -2.57 -5.38
CA SER A 70 -2.55 -2.87 -6.80
C SER A 70 -1.13 -3.22 -7.25
N ARG A 71 -0.11 -2.60 -6.63
CA ARG A 71 1.30 -2.93 -6.90
C ARG A 71 1.77 -4.27 -6.32
N PHE A 72 0.97 -4.92 -5.46
CA PHE A 72 1.28 -6.20 -4.83
C PHE A 72 0.42 -7.36 -5.38
N GLU A 73 -0.22 -7.16 -6.53
CA GLU A 73 -1.03 -8.20 -7.16
C GLU A 73 -0.19 -9.44 -7.50
N GLY A 74 -0.76 -10.63 -7.27
CA GLY A 74 -0.05 -11.90 -7.44
C GLY A 74 0.99 -12.24 -6.37
N LYS A 75 1.26 -11.34 -5.42
CA LYS A 75 2.15 -11.61 -4.28
C LYS A 75 1.38 -12.19 -3.09
N GLN A 76 2.09 -12.94 -2.25
CA GLN A 76 1.54 -13.48 -1.01
C GLN A 76 1.45 -12.35 0.03
N VAL A 77 0.24 -11.99 0.44
CA VAL A 77 0.01 -10.85 1.34
C VAL A 77 -0.38 -11.33 2.75
N VAL A 78 0.37 -10.88 3.75
CA VAL A 78 0.02 -10.91 5.18
C VAL A 78 -0.54 -9.56 5.57
N LYS A 79 -1.59 -9.55 6.40
CA LYS A 79 -2.24 -8.31 6.85
C LYS A 79 -2.27 -8.28 8.38
N GLY A 80 -1.95 -7.12 8.95
CA GLY A 80 -2.04 -6.85 10.37
C GLY A 80 -2.33 -5.37 10.63
N THR A 81 -2.48 -5.03 11.91
CA THR A 81 -2.53 -3.63 12.36
C THR A 81 -1.12 -3.10 12.62
N VAL A 82 -0.97 -1.78 12.76
CA VAL A 82 0.31 -1.20 13.20
C VAL A 82 0.68 -1.72 14.59
N LYS A 83 -0.33 -1.91 15.45
CA LYS A 83 -0.15 -2.50 16.78
C LYS A 83 0.41 -3.92 16.72
N ASP A 84 -0.04 -4.74 15.76
CA ASP A 84 0.48 -6.11 15.60
C ASP A 84 1.96 -6.07 15.19
N ALA A 85 2.35 -5.18 14.28
CA ALA A 85 3.76 -5.01 13.91
C ALA A 85 4.62 -4.46 15.06
N VAL A 86 4.07 -3.66 15.97
CA VAL A 86 4.80 -3.21 17.16
C VAL A 86 4.97 -4.33 18.19
N ASN A 87 3.92 -5.11 18.48
CA ASN A 87 3.95 -6.05 19.61
C ASN A 87 4.27 -7.49 19.22
N ASN A 88 3.94 -7.88 18.00
CA ASN A 88 3.92 -9.24 17.50
C ASN A 88 4.56 -9.33 16.10
N ALA A 89 5.62 -8.56 15.83
CA ALA A 89 6.34 -8.59 14.55
C ALA A 89 6.75 -10.00 14.14
N GLY A 90 7.11 -10.84 15.12
CA GLY A 90 7.48 -12.23 14.91
C GLY A 90 6.38 -13.04 14.24
N ASP A 91 5.15 -12.94 14.76
CA ASP A 91 4.00 -13.67 14.21
C ASP A 91 3.71 -13.26 12.76
N LEU A 92 3.86 -11.97 12.43
CA LEU A 92 3.66 -11.48 11.07
C LEU A 92 4.73 -12.00 10.10
N ILE A 93 5.98 -12.08 10.54
CA ILE A 93 7.09 -12.61 9.74
C ILE A 93 6.95 -14.12 9.57
N ASP A 94 6.58 -14.83 10.64
CA ASP A 94 6.39 -16.28 10.60
C ASP A 94 5.22 -16.63 9.64
N GLU A 95 4.10 -15.90 9.67
CA GLU A 95 3.02 -16.05 8.70
C GLU A 95 3.48 -15.75 7.26
N ALA A 96 4.32 -14.73 7.06
CA ALA A 96 4.85 -14.38 5.75
C ALA A 96 5.75 -15.50 5.18
N VAL A 97 6.58 -16.10 6.04
CA VAL A 97 7.41 -17.27 5.70
C VAL A 97 6.54 -18.46 5.29
N GLU A 98 5.48 -18.75 6.05
CA GLU A 98 4.56 -19.86 5.74
C GLU A 98 3.89 -19.68 4.37
N LYS A 99 3.36 -18.48 4.10
CA LYS A 99 2.72 -18.18 2.80
C LYS A 99 3.70 -18.23 1.64
N ALA A 100 4.91 -17.70 1.82
CA ALA A 100 5.97 -17.78 0.81
C ALA A 100 6.30 -19.24 0.46
N LYS A 101 6.44 -20.12 1.46
CA LYS A 101 6.71 -21.55 1.25
C LYS A 101 5.54 -22.28 0.57
N ALA A 102 4.30 -21.96 0.93
CA ALA A 102 3.13 -22.56 0.30
C ALA A 102 3.08 -22.28 -1.21
N SER A 103 3.38 -21.04 -1.61
CA SER A 103 3.44 -20.63 -3.02
C SER A 103 4.57 -21.32 -3.81
N GLY A 104 5.68 -21.67 -3.15
CA GLY A 104 6.80 -22.39 -3.78
C GLY A 104 6.52 -23.88 -4.07
N ASN A 105 5.54 -24.47 -3.38
CA ASN A 105 5.17 -25.89 -3.55
C ASN A 105 4.11 -26.13 -4.63
N GLU A 106 3.49 -25.09 -5.19
CA GLU A 106 2.51 -25.23 -6.26
C GLU A 106 3.13 -25.19 -7.67
N SER A 107 4.44 -24.89 -7.79
CA SER A 107 5.14 -24.77 -9.07
C SER A 107 5.89 -26.05 -9.49
N ALA A 108 5.31 -27.24 -9.24
CA ALA A 108 5.84 -28.52 -9.72
C ALA A 108 4.79 -29.37 -10.45
N ASN A 109 3.84 -28.76 -11.16
CA ASN A 109 3.11 -29.44 -12.23
C ASN A 109 2.50 -28.46 -13.26
N ALA A 110 3.34 -27.88 -14.09
CA ALA A 110 2.92 -27.32 -15.38
C ALA A 110 4.03 -27.60 -16.39
N GLY A 111 4.04 -28.84 -16.90
CA GLY A 111 4.79 -29.21 -18.09
C GLY A 111 4.16 -28.63 -19.36
N PRO A 112 4.92 -28.53 -20.46
CA PRO A 112 4.70 -27.58 -21.53
C PRO A 112 3.83 -28.14 -22.65
N GLU A 113 3.00 -27.28 -23.25
CA GLU A 113 2.44 -27.52 -24.58
C GLU A 113 2.81 -26.37 -25.53
N THR A 114 3.73 -26.71 -26.42
CA THR A 114 4.24 -25.90 -27.52
C THR A 114 3.38 -26.07 -28.78
N GLY A 115 3.12 -24.95 -29.46
CA GLY A 115 3.26 -24.85 -30.92
C GLY A 115 1.97 -24.70 -31.73
N GLY A 116 1.97 -23.73 -32.66
CA GLY A 116 1.09 -23.75 -33.84
C GLY A 116 0.48 -22.42 -34.26
N ASP A 117 1.34 -21.53 -34.76
CA ASP A 117 1.12 -20.45 -35.73
C ASP A 117 0.08 -20.72 -36.85
N ASP A 118 -0.71 -19.70 -37.21
CA ASP A 118 -1.02 -19.35 -38.61
C ASP A 118 -1.44 -17.87 -38.76
N GLU A 119 -1.16 -17.34 -39.95
CA GLU A 119 -0.86 -15.96 -40.32
C GLU A 119 -2.04 -15.21 -40.98
N SER A 120 -1.89 -13.88 -41.09
CA SER A 120 -2.45 -12.97 -42.14
C SER A 120 -3.94 -12.54 -42.01
N ILE A 121 -4.43 -11.36 -42.43
CA ILE A 121 -3.90 -10.21 -43.19
C ILE A 121 -4.82 -8.98 -42.98
N ALA A 122 -4.23 -7.81 -43.25
CA ALA A 122 -4.68 -6.42 -43.38
C ALA A 122 -6.14 -6.07 -43.78
N THR A 123 -6.61 -4.87 -43.40
CA THR A 123 -6.64 -3.67 -44.28
C THR A 123 -7.29 -2.44 -43.59
N GLU A 124 -6.66 -1.28 -43.83
CA GLU A 124 -7.19 0.08 -44.11
C GLU A 124 -8.66 0.43 -43.77
N ALA A 125 -9.10 1.67 -43.52
CA ALA A 125 -8.59 3.02 -43.35
C ALA A 125 -9.88 3.87 -43.13
N THR A 126 -9.76 5.05 -42.54
CA THR A 126 -10.32 6.35 -42.99
C THR A 126 -10.68 7.26 -41.82
N ALA A 127 -10.22 8.50 -41.95
CA ALA A 127 -10.49 9.66 -41.12
C ALA A 127 -11.99 9.96 -41.04
N THR A 128 -12.40 10.83 -40.08
CA THR A 128 -12.97 12.15 -40.40
C THR A 128 -13.54 12.87 -39.16
N GLU A 129 -13.15 14.14 -39.08
CA GLU A 129 -13.77 15.33 -38.47
C GLU A 129 -13.89 15.55 -36.96
N ALA A 130 -13.29 16.69 -36.61
CA ALA A 130 -13.52 17.55 -35.47
C ALA A 130 -14.98 18.02 -35.37
N THR A 131 -15.44 18.27 -34.15
CA THR A 131 -16.29 19.42 -33.88
C THR A 131 -15.95 20.05 -32.52
N ASP A 132 -15.57 21.32 -32.60
CA ASP A 132 -15.71 22.37 -31.61
C ASP A 132 -16.97 22.23 -30.73
N ARG A 133 -16.78 22.48 -29.42
CA ARG A 133 -17.57 23.48 -28.69
C ARG A 133 -16.95 23.80 -27.34
N GLU A 134 -16.44 25.02 -27.26
CA GLU A 134 -16.29 25.78 -26.02
C GLU A 134 -17.66 25.89 -25.32
N ASN A 135 -17.68 25.71 -24.00
CA ASN A 135 -18.75 26.28 -23.18
C ASN A 135 -18.19 26.86 -21.89
N GLU A 136 -18.71 28.03 -21.59
CA GLU A 136 -18.16 29.09 -20.80
C GLU A 136 -18.48 28.94 -19.31
N THR A 137 -17.62 29.56 -18.50
CA THR A 137 -17.93 30.38 -17.31
C THR A 137 -19.11 30.00 -16.39
N GLY A 138 -18.78 29.73 -15.13
CA GLY A 138 -19.61 30.02 -13.95
C GLY A 138 -18.69 30.12 -12.74
N THR A 139 -18.24 31.32 -12.38
CA THR A 139 -18.84 32.22 -11.37
C THR A 139 -18.85 31.65 -9.94
N ALA A 140 -18.09 32.36 -9.11
CA ALA A 140 -18.04 32.48 -7.66
C ALA A 140 -19.18 31.89 -6.82
N ALA A 141 -18.80 31.29 -5.69
CA ALA A 141 -19.47 31.49 -4.41
C ALA A 141 -18.49 31.21 -3.25
N GLU A 142 -17.99 32.32 -2.71
CA GLU A 142 -17.47 32.48 -1.36
C GLU A 142 -18.55 32.08 -0.33
N GLU A 143 -18.27 31.13 0.55
CA GLU A 143 -19.11 30.87 1.73
C GLU A 143 -18.24 30.82 3.00
N THR A 144 -18.15 31.99 3.61
CA THR A 144 -18.13 32.28 5.05
C THR A 144 -17.83 31.11 6.00
N ARG A 145 -16.58 31.03 6.48
CA ARG A 145 -16.24 30.29 7.70
C ARG A 145 -16.73 31.08 8.92
N ALA A 146 -17.74 30.54 9.61
CA ALA A 146 -18.15 31.00 10.93
C ALA A 146 -17.02 30.85 11.96
N PRO A 147 -16.88 31.77 12.94
CA PRO A 147 -15.88 31.65 13.99
C PRO A 147 -16.22 30.44 14.89
N ARG A 148 -15.24 29.54 15.06
CA ARG A 148 -15.32 28.47 16.06
C ARG A 148 -15.16 29.11 17.44
N ASP A 149 -16.28 29.55 18.01
CA ASP A 149 -16.33 29.99 19.40
C ASP A 149 -15.88 28.83 20.32
N GLY A 150 -14.81 29.13 21.05
CA GLY A 150 -13.98 28.16 21.71
C GLY A 150 -14.68 27.40 22.83
N LEU A 151 -14.24 26.14 22.98
CA LEU A 151 -14.51 25.27 24.13
C LEU A 151 -14.20 25.94 25.49
N ILE A 152 -13.35 26.98 25.48
CA ILE A 152 -12.95 27.77 26.65
C ILE A 152 -14.07 28.73 27.12
N ALA A 153 -14.99 29.14 26.25
CA ALA A 153 -16.09 30.04 26.62
C ALA A 153 -17.21 29.32 27.41
N ARG A 154 -17.35 27.99 27.26
CA ARG A 154 -18.36 27.19 27.97
C ARG A 154 -17.94 26.75 29.38
N LEU A 155 -16.65 26.82 29.72
CA LEU A 155 -16.13 26.43 31.04
C LEU A 155 -16.27 27.53 32.11
N LYS A 156 -16.52 28.79 31.74
CA LYS A 156 -16.63 29.91 32.69
C LYS A 156 -18.04 30.10 33.29
N LYS A 157 -19.04 29.31 32.87
CA LYS A 157 -20.42 29.38 33.39
C LYS A 157 -20.75 28.29 34.43
N ILE A 158 -19.77 27.49 34.83
CA ILE A 158 -19.93 26.43 35.86
C ILE A 158 -19.37 26.89 37.23
N PHE A 159 -18.56 27.95 37.25
CA PHE A 159 -17.90 28.47 38.47
C PHE A 159 -18.18 29.96 38.71
N SER A 160 -19.41 30.43 38.46
CA SER A 160 -19.89 31.72 38.94
C SER A 160 -21.35 31.67 39.33
#